data_AF-A0A836RMF0-F1
#
_entry.id   AF-A0A836RMF0-F1
#
_cell.length_a   1.000
_cell.length_b   1.000
_cell.length_c   1.000
_cell.angle_alpha   90.00
_cell.angle_beta   90.00
_cell.angle_gamma   90.00
#
_symmetry.space_group_name_H-M   'P 1'
#
loop_
_entity.id
_entity.type
_entity.pdbx_description
1 polymer ?
#
loop_
_entity_poly.entity_id
_entity_poly.type
_entity_poly.pdbx_seq_one_letter_code
_entity_poly.pdbx_strand_id
1 'polypeptide(L)'
;MSEFTCPECHATLEPDRLAQLASPECPFCGHELPERVPGALERFGETRPSTQPLASGPDAAAIAATLPPKSRIRVVEATPERLLLYIPAGSSRQTRGLGVLALFWNGFMAVYTGICVAIGGAIAPLVVLIPFSGLFWLIGLFMLGFWVRMRFSRFFVLVEPNRFTLQRVLFNRKSLQMTELGPDARAELVESYRENNVPVYAIAVTGTDRTIKFGVALTPQEKEWLSAQINRMLGKDTEEKATATCPICGATWILPARPAASVETCPDCGASIVPERSVTAETPPEVSPDDVPRESCVKMERADGDRLRLSLPLIPKPVVRGAVTVAACVFELVWCVFIVLIFWDAFARGIGFAAAFGGLMLLLGAIPAVTSLLIVRSHLTIDVTREWLACRWHAGPLGYTFRAAPETIEAITLERVERIGKTVDGRKRISGPGPLVCVLTAGGRTIPLTLGHDTATARLVGGLLRYQLRQFGFSIPPQ
;
A
#
# COMPACT_ATOMS: atom_id res chain seq x y z
N MET A 1 -38.56 -1.54 -30.16
CA MET A 1 -39.29 -2.73 -29.71
C MET A 1 -40.75 -2.44 -29.97
N SER A 2 -41.48 -3.34 -30.62
CA SER A 2 -42.91 -3.16 -30.90
C SER A 2 -43.70 -3.17 -29.59
N GLU A 3 -44.57 -2.18 -29.38
CA GLU A 3 -45.52 -2.16 -28.27
C GLU A 3 -46.44 -3.38 -28.35
N PHE A 4 -46.71 -4.01 -27.20
CA PHE A 4 -47.61 -5.16 -27.11
C PHE A 4 -48.98 -4.67 -26.65
N THR A 5 -50.02 -4.99 -27.42
CA THR A 5 -51.41 -4.60 -27.11
C THR A 5 -52.21 -5.84 -26.72
N CYS A 6 -52.97 -5.77 -25.63
CA CYS A 6 -53.85 -6.86 -25.23
C CYS A 6 -54.88 -7.14 -26.33
N PRO A 7 -55.07 -8.40 -26.76
CA PRO A 7 -55.99 -8.71 -27.85
C PRO A 7 -57.45 -8.42 -27.49
N GLU A 8 -57.81 -8.49 -26.21
CA GLU A 8 -59.21 -8.36 -25.76
C GLU A 8 -59.61 -6.91 -25.49
N CYS A 9 -58.81 -6.18 -24.72
CA CYS A 9 -59.16 -4.80 -24.32
C CYS A 9 -58.37 -3.73 -25.08
N HIS A 10 -57.45 -4.13 -25.96
CA HIS A 10 -56.58 -3.23 -26.72
C HIS A 10 -55.75 -2.24 -25.88
N ALA A 11 -55.57 -2.52 -24.58
CA ALA A 11 -54.67 -1.74 -23.74
C ALA A 11 -53.21 -2.02 -24.13
N THR A 12 -52.45 -0.96 -24.38
CA THR A 12 -51.01 -1.02 -24.64
C THR A 12 -50.25 -1.31 -23.35
N LEU A 13 -49.44 -2.37 -23.35
CA LEU A 13 -48.66 -2.81 -22.20
C LEU A 13 -47.17 -2.52 -22.44
N GLU A 14 -46.57 -1.73 -21.55
CA GLU A 14 -45.13 -1.50 -21.57
C GLU A 14 -44.37 -2.81 -21.31
N PRO A 15 -43.29 -3.09 -22.06
CA PRO A 15 -42.51 -4.33 -21.91
C PRO A 15 -41.98 -4.56 -20.49
N ASP A 16 -41.57 -3.49 -19.82
CA ASP A 16 -41.01 -3.55 -18.46
C ASP A 16 -42.07 -3.89 -17.39
N ARG A 17 -43.34 -3.56 -17.64
CA ARG A 17 -44.47 -3.94 -16.77
C ARG A 17 -44.91 -5.38 -17.02
N LEU A 18 -44.90 -5.83 -18.28
CA LEU A 18 -45.14 -7.23 -18.64
C LEU A 18 -44.15 -8.18 -17.94
N ALA A 19 -42.87 -7.79 -17.82
CA ALA A 19 -41.85 -8.59 -17.14
C ALA A 19 -42.00 -8.67 -15.61
N GLN A 20 -42.83 -7.81 -15.00
CA GLN A 20 -43.05 -7.75 -13.55
C GLN A 20 -44.37 -8.37 -13.10
N LEU A 21 -45.27 -8.71 -14.04
CA LEU A 21 -46.53 -9.36 -13.71
C LEU A 21 -46.28 -10.81 -13.30
N ALA A 22 -46.66 -11.16 -12.07
CA ALA A 22 -46.53 -12.52 -11.54
C ALA A 22 -47.61 -13.49 -12.06
N SER A 23 -48.62 -12.98 -12.76
CA SER A 23 -49.73 -13.73 -13.35
C SER A 23 -49.81 -13.42 -14.85
N PRO A 24 -50.13 -14.39 -15.72
CA PRO A 24 -50.26 -14.19 -17.17
C PRO A 24 -51.51 -13.39 -17.57
N GLU A 25 -52.25 -12.80 -16.64
CA GLU A 25 -53.46 -12.05 -16.93
C GLU A 25 -53.20 -10.56 -17.23
N CYS A 26 -53.93 -9.99 -18.18
CA CYS A 26 -53.90 -8.57 -18.45
C CYS A 26 -54.40 -7.77 -17.24
N PRO A 27 -53.63 -6.79 -16.70
CA PRO A 27 -54.01 -6.09 -15.47
C PRO A 27 -55.24 -5.18 -15.64
N PHE A 28 -55.68 -4.93 -16.88
CA PHE A 28 -56.82 -4.06 -17.16
C PHE A 28 -58.15 -4.82 -17.31
N CYS A 29 -58.12 -6.04 -17.85
CA CYS A 29 -59.33 -6.81 -18.15
C CYS A 29 -59.33 -8.26 -17.63
N GLY A 30 -58.24 -8.75 -17.05
CA GLY A 30 -58.12 -10.13 -16.55
C GLY A 30 -58.01 -11.19 -17.63
N HIS A 31 -57.93 -10.82 -18.91
CA HIS A 31 -57.77 -11.79 -20.01
C HIS A 31 -56.39 -12.45 -19.93
N GLU A 32 -56.34 -13.79 -19.98
CA GLU A 32 -55.08 -14.54 -20.05
C GLU A 32 -54.32 -14.17 -21.33
N LEU A 33 -53.12 -13.61 -21.17
CA LEU A 33 -52.23 -13.30 -22.26
C LEU A 33 -51.60 -14.61 -22.75
N PRO A 34 -51.47 -14.82 -24.08
CA PRO A 34 -50.92 -16.05 -24.63
C PRO A 34 -49.51 -16.31 -24.07
N GLU A 35 -49.33 -17.50 -23.47
CA GLU A 35 -48.24 -17.87 -22.55
C GLU A 35 -46.81 -17.77 -23.15
N ARG A 36 -46.65 -17.44 -24.43
CA ARG A 36 -45.33 -17.28 -25.06
C ARG A 36 -45.37 -16.22 -26.16
N VAL A 37 -44.73 -15.08 -25.91
CA VAL A 37 -43.94 -14.41 -26.95
C VAL A 37 -42.53 -15.03 -26.85
N PRO A 38 -42.15 -15.97 -27.73
CA PRO A 38 -40.82 -16.56 -27.72
C PRO A 38 -39.80 -15.45 -27.95
N GLY A 39 -39.03 -15.09 -26.92
CA GLY A 39 -37.89 -14.18 -27.03
C GLY A 39 -37.86 -12.97 -26.10
N ALA A 40 -38.92 -12.65 -25.34
CA ALA A 40 -38.92 -11.47 -24.46
C ALA A 40 -38.49 -11.77 -23.00
N LEU A 41 -38.88 -12.92 -22.44
CA LEU A 41 -38.63 -13.25 -21.02
C LEU A 41 -37.32 -14.00 -20.75
N GLU A 42 -36.67 -14.61 -21.76
CA GLU A 42 -35.35 -15.25 -21.58
C GLU A 42 -34.19 -14.27 -21.37
N ARG A 43 -34.39 -12.96 -21.52
CA ARG A 43 -33.30 -11.96 -21.34
C ARG A 43 -33.24 -11.28 -19.97
N PHE A 44 -34.29 -11.29 -19.16
CA PHE A 44 -34.33 -10.42 -17.97
C PHE A 44 -34.78 -11.08 -16.67
N GLY A 45 -35.30 -12.32 -16.70
CA GLY A 45 -35.59 -13.08 -15.49
C GLY A 45 -34.37 -13.88 -15.02
N GLU A 46 -33.70 -13.41 -13.97
CA GLU A 46 -32.84 -14.25 -13.13
C GLU A 46 -31.58 -14.82 -13.79
N THR A 47 -30.74 -13.95 -14.35
CA THR A 47 -29.29 -14.22 -14.37
C THR A 47 -28.75 -14.13 -12.93
N ARG A 48 -29.05 -15.16 -12.12
CA ARG A 48 -27.98 -15.76 -11.31
C ARG A 48 -26.88 -15.97 -12.35
N PRO A 49 -25.71 -15.31 -12.26
CA PRO A 49 -24.68 -15.48 -13.28
C PRO A 49 -24.43 -16.97 -13.36
N SER A 50 -24.98 -17.62 -14.38
CA SER A 50 -24.72 -19.00 -14.65
C SER A 50 -23.24 -19.01 -14.93
N THR A 51 -22.47 -19.44 -13.94
CA THR A 51 -21.08 -19.82 -14.11
C THR A 51 -20.99 -21.11 -14.93
N GLN A 52 -21.98 -21.41 -15.78
CA GLN A 52 -21.69 -22.19 -16.97
C GLN A 52 -20.68 -21.37 -17.77
N PRO A 53 -19.47 -21.91 -17.98
CA PRO A 53 -18.47 -21.22 -18.77
C PRO A 53 -19.08 -20.99 -20.15
N LEU A 54 -19.31 -19.72 -20.52
CA LEU A 54 -19.43 -19.36 -21.94
C LEU A 54 -18.23 -20.02 -22.60
N ALA A 55 -18.49 -20.87 -23.60
CA ALA A 55 -17.51 -21.73 -24.23
C ALA A 55 -16.22 -20.94 -24.49
N SER A 56 -15.23 -21.16 -23.63
CA SER A 56 -13.92 -20.53 -23.70
C SER A 56 -13.29 -21.05 -24.98
N GLY A 57 -13.08 -20.18 -25.96
CA GLY A 57 -12.34 -20.51 -27.17
C GLY A 57 -10.97 -21.13 -26.83
N PRO A 58 -10.35 -21.87 -27.76
CA PRO A 58 -9.07 -22.56 -27.52
C PRO A 58 -7.99 -21.62 -26.93
N ASP A 59 -7.98 -20.35 -27.35
CA ASP A 59 -7.05 -19.34 -26.87
C ASP A 59 -7.27 -18.97 -25.39
N ALA A 60 -8.52 -18.93 -24.92
CA ALA A 60 -8.82 -18.64 -23.52
C ALA A 60 -8.30 -19.74 -22.59
N ALA A 61 -8.36 -21.00 -23.01
CA ALA A 61 -7.78 -22.11 -22.26
C ALA A 61 -6.24 -22.04 -22.22
N ALA A 62 -5.60 -21.69 -23.34
CA ALA A 62 -4.15 -21.50 -23.40
C ALA A 62 -3.67 -20.36 -22.50
N ILE A 63 -4.37 -19.22 -22.51
CA ILE A 63 -4.05 -18.10 -21.60
C ILE A 63 -4.31 -18.50 -20.14
N ALA A 64 -5.42 -19.17 -19.86
CA ALA A 64 -5.73 -19.64 -18.51
C ALA A 64 -4.69 -20.62 -17.95
N ALA A 65 -4.07 -21.45 -18.80
CA ALA A 65 -3.00 -22.36 -18.40
C ALA A 65 -1.73 -21.63 -17.91
N THR A 66 -1.55 -20.35 -18.28
CA THR A 66 -0.41 -19.53 -17.84
C THR A 66 -0.68 -18.73 -16.55
N LEU A 67 -1.89 -18.83 -15.98
CA LEU A 67 -2.23 -18.10 -14.76
C LEU A 67 -1.32 -18.53 -13.60
N PRO A 68 -0.86 -17.57 -12.76
CA PRO A 68 -0.09 -17.90 -11.57
C PRO A 68 -0.83 -18.89 -10.67
N PRO A 69 -0.11 -19.80 -9.98
CA PRO A 69 -0.73 -20.76 -9.09
C PRO A 69 -1.53 -20.03 -8.00
N LYS A 70 -2.74 -20.52 -7.69
CA LYS A 70 -3.69 -19.91 -6.74
C LYS A 70 -4.23 -18.55 -7.16
N SER A 71 -4.01 -18.11 -8.41
CA SER A 71 -4.67 -16.94 -8.97
C SER A 71 -6.18 -17.11 -8.93
N ARG A 72 -6.88 -16.02 -8.63
CA ARG A 72 -8.36 -16.00 -8.67
C ARG A 72 -8.89 -15.28 -9.90
N ILE A 73 -8.01 -14.74 -10.73
CA ILE A 73 -8.38 -14.12 -11.99
C ILE A 73 -8.98 -15.20 -12.88
N ARG A 74 -10.11 -14.89 -13.52
CA ARG A 74 -10.75 -15.76 -14.49
C ARG A 74 -10.71 -15.11 -15.86
N VAL A 75 -10.22 -15.83 -16.86
CA VAL A 75 -10.33 -15.43 -18.27
C VAL A 75 -11.75 -15.79 -18.70
N VAL A 76 -12.55 -14.77 -19.03
CA VAL A 76 -13.94 -14.96 -19.48
C VAL A 76 -13.96 -15.15 -20.98
N GLU A 77 -13.19 -14.35 -21.70
CA GLU A 77 -13.08 -14.36 -23.16
C GLU A 77 -11.65 -13.98 -23.54
N ALA A 78 -11.08 -14.69 -24.51
CA ALA A 78 -9.82 -14.31 -25.13
C ALA A 78 -9.89 -14.65 -26.61
N THR A 79 -9.80 -13.62 -27.43
CA THR A 79 -9.68 -13.67 -28.89
C THR A 79 -8.57 -12.71 -29.31
N PRO A 80 -8.07 -12.79 -30.55
CA PRO A 80 -7.09 -11.82 -31.07
C PRO A 80 -7.55 -10.36 -31.03
N GLU A 81 -8.86 -10.11 -30.93
CA GLU A 81 -9.47 -8.78 -30.92
C GLU A 81 -10.01 -8.37 -29.54
N ARG A 82 -10.07 -9.30 -28.58
CA ARG A 82 -10.74 -9.04 -27.31
C ARG A 82 -10.23 -9.92 -26.17
N LEU A 83 -9.84 -9.28 -25.07
CA LEU A 83 -9.50 -9.94 -23.81
C LEU A 83 -10.45 -9.45 -22.70
N LEU A 84 -11.30 -10.34 -22.19
CA LEU A 84 -12.19 -10.06 -21.06
C LEU A 84 -11.78 -10.90 -19.85
N LEU A 85 -11.46 -10.20 -18.76
CA LEU A 85 -11.02 -10.81 -17.51
C LEU A 85 -11.96 -10.43 -16.37
N TYR A 86 -12.27 -11.40 -15.54
CA TYR A 86 -12.98 -11.20 -14.28
C TYR A 86 -12.01 -11.34 -13.11
N ILE A 87 -11.89 -10.27 -12.33
CA ILE A 87 -11.07 -10.21 -11.13
C ILE A 87 -12.02 -10.19 -9.93
N PRO A 88 -12.12 -11.28 -9.16
CA PRO A 88 -12.97 -11.33 -7.99
C PRO A 88 -12.43 -10.40 -6.89
N ALA A 89 -13.29 -10.07 -5.94
CA ALA A 89 -12.91 -9.20 -4.85
C ALA A 89 -11.77 -9.79 -4.01
N GLY A 90 -10.80 -8.94 -3.68
CA GLY A 90 -9.58 -9.35 -3.00
C GLY A 90 -9.84 -9.81 -1.56
N SER A 91 -9.44 -11.04 -1.23
CA SER A 91 -9.36 -11.52 0.16
C SER A 91 -7.92 -11.57 0.69
N SER A 92 -7.09 -10.56 0.39
CA SER A 92 -5.72 -10.56 0.92
C SER A 92 -5.75 -10.61 2.45
N ARG A 93 -4.71 -11.21 3.05
CA ARG A 93 -4.57 -11.28 4.52
C ARG A 93 -4.62 -9.88 5.14
N GLN A 94 -4.03 -8.89 4.46
CA GLN A 94 -4.07 -7.48 4.85
C GLN A 94 -5.50 -6.92 4.89
N THR A 95 -6.31 -7.16 3.84
CA THR A 95 -7.72 -6.72 3.84
C THR A 95 -8.52 -7.37 4.96
N ARG A 96 -8.24 -8.62 5.33
CA ARG A 96 -8.88 -9.27 6.50
C ARG A 96 -8.48 -8.59 7.80
N GLY A 97 -7.20 -8.29 8.00
CA GLY A 97 -6.69 -7.59 9.18
C GLY A 97 -7.35 -6.22 9.36
N LEU A 98 -7.45 -5.42 8.30
CA LEU A 98 -8.14 -4.13 8.35
C LEU A 98 -9.62 -4.29 8.70
N GLY A 99 -10.29 -5.32 8.19
CA GLY A 99 -11.69 -5.61 8.51
C GLY A 99 -11.92 -5.93 9.99
N VAL A 100 -11.08 -6.80 10.56
CA VAL A 100 -11.15 -7.14 11.99
C VAL A 100 -10.92 -5.89 12.84
N LEU A 101 -9.91 -5.08 12.49
CA LEU A 101 -9.64 -3.82 13.19
C LEU A 101 -10.82 -2.85 13.09
N ALA A 102 -11.40 -2.67 11.90
CA ALA A 102 -12.55 -1.80 11.70
C ALA A 102 -13.78 -2.27 12.50
N LEU A 103 -14.09 -3.57 12.49
CA LEU A 103 -15.20 -4.13 13.26
C LEU A 103 -14.97 -3.99 14.76
N PHE A 104 -13.75 -4.30 15.24
CA PHE A 104 -13.38 -4.12 16.64
C PHE A 104 -13.51 -2.65 17.07
N TRP A 105 -12.98 -1.72 16.27
CA TRP A 105 -13.05 -0.28 16.56
C TRP A 105 -14.49 0.24 16.61
N ASN A 106 -15.33 -0.12 15.63
CA ASN A 106 -16.74 0.31 15.63
C ASN A 106 -17.53 -0.36 16.77
N GLY A 107 -17.26 -1.63 17.08
CA GLY A 107 -17.86 -2.30 18.25
C GLY A 107 -17.46 -1.62 19.56
N PHE A 108 -16.18 -1.28 19.71
CA PHE A 108 -15.68 -0.50 20.84
C PHE A 108 -16.38 0.86 20.95
N MET A 109 -16.45 1.62 19.84
CA MET A 109 -17.13 2.91 19.81
C MET A 109 -18.63 2.81 20.14
N ALA A 110 -19.30 1.75 19.70
CA ALA A 110 -20.70 1.48 20.04
C ALA A 110 -20.90 1.29 21.55
N VAL A 111 -20.07 0.45 22.19
CA VAL A 111 -20.13 0.22 23.65
C VAL A 111 -19.82 1.51 24.40
N TYR A 112 -18.74 2.20 24.01
CA TYR A 112 -18.31 3.46 24.63
C TYR A 112 -19.40 4.54 24.53
N THR A 113 -19.93 4.81 23.34
CA THR A 113 -21.00 5.79 23.14
C THR A 113 -22.27 5.39 23.90
N GLY A 114 -22.60 4.08 23.94
CA GLY A 114 -23.72 3.56 24.72
C GLY A 114 -23.59 3.84 26.22
N ILE A 115 -22.41 3.65 26.80
CA ILE A 115 -22.14 3.99 28.22
C ILE A 115 -22.30 5.49 28.45
N CYS A 116 -21.75 6.33 27.58
CA CYS A 116 -21.86 7.79 27.71
C CYS A 116 -23.33 8.27 27.63
N VAL A 117 -24.13 7.66 26.76
CA VAL A 117 -25.57 7.95 26.63
C VAL A 117 -26.34 7.43 27.86
N ALA A 118 -26.05 6.23 28.34
CA ALA A 118 -26.72 5.62 29.50
C ALA A 118 -26.51 6.42 30.79
N ILE A 119 -25.35 7.05 30.95
CA ILE A 119 -25.02 7.92 32.10
C ILE A 119 -25.58 9.36 31.88
N GLY A 120 -26.32 9.59 30.78
CA GLY A 120 -27.04 10.83 30.50
C GLY A 120 -26.14 12.03 30.20
N GLY A 121 -24.91 11.79 29.71
CA GLY A 121 -23.93 12.86 29.52
C GLY A 121 -23.46 13.52 30.83
N ALA A 122 -23.75 12.94 32.00
CA ALA A 122 -23.32 13.51 33.28
C ALA A 122 -21.79 13.58 33.42
N ILE A 123 -21.08 12.84 32.56
CA ILE A 123 -19.63 12.72 32.58
C ILE A 123 -18.94 13.88 31.85
N ALA A 124 -19.55 14.41 30.80
CA ALA A 124 -18.99 15.51 30.02
C ALA A 124 -20.12 16.27 29.32
N PRO A 125 -20.02 17.62 29.23
CA PRO A 125 -20.97 18.40 28.47
C PRO A 125 -21.17 17.83 27.06
N LEU A 126 -22.42 17.71 26.62
CA LEU A 126 -22.76 17.18 25.27
C LEU A 126 -21.97 17.90 24.16
N VAL A 127 -21.69 19.19 24.35
CA VAL A 127 -20.89 20.00 23.41
C VAL A 127 -19.45 19.49 23.22
N VAL A 128 -18.87 18.78 24.20
CA VAL A 128 -17.55 18.15 24.08
C VAL A 128 -17.67 16.70 23.61
N LEU A 129 -18.63 15.96 24.17
CA LEU A 129 -18.81 14.54 23.90
C LEU A 129 -19.15 14.26 22.42
N ILE A 130 -20.01 15.09 21.82
CA ILE A 130 -20.47 14.92 20.43
C ILE A 130 -19.34 15.07 19.41
N PRO A 131 -18.56 16.18 19.38
CA PRO A 131 -17.50 16.33 18.39
C PRO A 131 -16.36 15.33 18.61
N PHE A 132 -16.02 15.02 19.86
CA PHE A 132 -15.02 14.00 20.18
C PHE A 132 -15.47 12.63 19.67
N SER A 133 -16.64 12.15 20.08
CA SER A 133 -17.14 10.84 19.65
C SER A 133 -17.38 10.80 18.13
N GLY A 134 -17.87 11.89 17.56
CA GLY A 134 -18.13 12.03 16.12
C GLY A 134 -16.87 11.85 15.28
N LEU A 135 -15.73 12.40 15.70
CA LEU A 135 -14.46 12.19 15.01
C LEU A 135 -14.04 10.70 15.01
N PHE A 136 -14.13 10.04 16.16
CA PHE A 136 -13.74 8.62 16.28
C PHE A 136 -14.68 7.68 15.52
N TRP A 137 -15.98 8.00 15.51
CA TRP A 137 -16.96 7.33 14.65
C TRP A 137 -16.66 7.55 13.17
N LEU A 138 -16.33 8.77 12.75
CA LEU A 138 -15.97 9.06 11.38
C LEU A 138 -14.77 8.23 10.92
N ILE A 139 -13.72 8.13 11.75
CA ILE A 139 -12.54 7.29 11.48
C ILE A 139 -12.96 5.81 11.38
N GLY A 140 -13.74 5.33 12.34
CA GLY A 140 -14.22 3.93 12.36
C GLY A 140 -15.05 3.56 11.14
N LEU A 141 -16.02 4.40 10.78
CA LEU A 141 -16.89 4.21 9.62
C LEU A 141 -16.12 4.35 8.32
N PHE A 142 -15.14 5.25 8.25
CA PHE A 142 -14.25 5.37 7.09
C PHE A 142 -13.44 4.08 6.89
N MET A 143 -12.82 3.55 7.93
CA MET A 143 -12.08 2.27 7.87
C MET A 143 -13.00 1.12 7.46
N LEU A 144 -14.22 1.05 8.01
CA LEU A 144 -15.22 0.04 7.65
C LEU A 144 -15.64 0.17 6.19
N GLY A 145 -15.98 1.38 5.72
CA GLY A 145 -16.36 1.65 4.33
C GLY A 145 -15.23 1.31 3.35
N PHE A 146 -13.99 1.63 3.70
CA PHE A 146 -12.82 1.28 2.90
C PHE A 146 -12.59 -0.23 2.86
N TRP A 147 -12.73 -0.93 4.00
CA TRP A 147 -12.67 -2.38 4.06
C TRP A 147 -13.76 -3.05 3.21
N VAL A 148 -15.02 -2.63 3.36
CA VAL A 148 -16.16 -3.09 2.57
C VAL A 148 -15.90 -2.89 1.08
N ARG A 149 -15.46 -1.68 0.69
CA ARG A 149 -15.12 -1.39 -0.70
C ARG A 149 -14.04 -2.33 -1.22
N MET A 150 -12.96 -2.57 -0.48
CA MET A 150 -11.91 -3.50 -0.92
C MET A 150 -12.38 -4.96 -0.97
N ARG A 151 -13.16 -5.38 0.02
CA ARG A 151 -13.59 -6.77 0.21
C ARG A 151 -14.66 -7.22 -0.78
N PHE A 152 -15.48 -6.30 -1.27
CA PHE A 152 -16.63 -6.59 -2.13
C PHE A 152 -16.53 -5.99 -3.54
N SER A 153 -15.54 -5.14 -3.85
CA SER A 153 -15.34 -4.64 -5.22
C SER A 153 -14.85 -5.76 -6.14
N ARG A 154 -15.57 -5.99 -7.23
CA ARG A 154 -15.17 -6.86 -8.33
C ARG A 154 -14.75 -6.00 -9.52
N PHE A 155 -13.83 -6.49 -10.34
CA PHE A 155 -13.42 -5.81 -11.56
C PHE A 155 -13.66 -6.70 -12.78
N PHE A 156 -14.17 -6.10 -13.84
CA PHE A 156 -14.11 -6.65 -15.19
C PHE A 156 -13.16 -5.78 -15.99
N VAL A 157 -12.17 -6.42 -16.60
CA VAL A 157 -11.17 -5.76 -17.44
C VAL A 157 -11.43 -6.23 -18.86
N LEU A 158 -11.80 -5.30 -19.73
CA LEU A 158 -11.98 -5.53 -21.14
C LEU A 158 -10.89 -4.77 -21.89
N VAL A 159 -10.11 -5.49 -22.67
CA VAL A 159 -9.05 -4.94 -23.53
C VAL A 159 -9.38 -5.29 -24.97
N GLU A 160 -9.39 -4.28 -25.81
CA GLU A 160 -9.54 -4.38 -27.25
C GLU A 160 -8.45 -3.53 -27.91
N PRO A 161 -8.16 -3.67 -29.22
CA PRO A 161 -7.05 -2.95 -29.85
C PRO A 161 -7.06 -1.43 -29.63
N ASN A 162 -8.25 -0.81 -29.66
CA ASN A 162 -8.40 0.65 -29.61
C ASN A 162 -9.02 1.17 -28.31
N ARG A 163 -9.42 0.29 -27.38
CA ARG A 163 -10.05 0.71 -26.12
C ARG A 163 -9.73 -0.20 -24.94
N PHE A 164 -9.50 0.41 -23.79
CA PHE A 164 -9.39 -0.28 -22.51
C PHE A 164 -10.53 0.14 -21.60
N THR A 165 -11.26 -0.85 -21.09
CA THR A 165 -12.42 -0.65 -20.23
C THR A 165 -12.26 -1.38 -18.91
N LEU A 166 -12.35 -0.64 -17.81
CA LEU A 166 -12.37 -1.15 -16.46
C LEU A 166 -13.75 -0.92 -15.84
N GLN A 167 -14.49 -1.99 -15.62
CA GLN A 167 -15.76 -1.93 -14.90
C GLN A 167 -15.58 -2.40 -13.47
N ARG A 168 -15.83 -1.51 -12.51
CA ARG A 168 -15.88 -1.82 -11.09
C ARG A 168 -17.32 -2.08 -10.67
N VAL A 169 -17.58 -3.19 -10.00
CA VAL A 169 -18.90 -3.53 -9.45
C VAL A 169 -18.79 -3.63 -7.94
N LEU A 170 -19.56 -2.80 -7.23
CA LEU A 170 -19.68 -2.81 -5.78
C LEU A 170 -21.18 -2.77 -5.42
N PHE A 171 -21.71 -3.83 -4.79
CA PHE A 171 -23.13 -3.94 -4.44
C PHE A 171 -24.07 -3.62 -5.62
N ASN A 172 -23.86 -4.25 -6.77
CA ASN A 172 -24.56 -4.01 -8.04
C ASN A 172 -24.42 -2.59 -8.63
N ARG A 173 -23.80 -1.64 -7.92
CA ARG A 173 -23.42 -0.35 -8.49
C ARG A 173 -22.23 -0.54 -9.42
N LYS A 174 -22.45 -0.29 -10.70
CA LYS A 174 -21.44 -0.36 -11.76
C LYS A 174 -20.80 1.02 -11.91
N SER A 175 -19.47 1.06 -11.96
CA SER A 175 -18.68 2.24 -12.30
C SER A 175 -17.76 1.85 -13.44
N LEU A 176 -17.87 2.56 -14.55
CA LEU A 176 -17.17 2.26 -15.79
C LEU A 176 -16.10 3.32 -16.02
N GLN A 177 -14.87 2.87 -16.28
CA GLN A 177 -13.76 3.72 -16.70
C GLN A 177 -13.29 3.20 -18.05
N MET A 178 -13.12 4.11 -19.00
CA MET A 178 -12.75 3.80 -20.39
C MET A 178 -11.62 4.72 -20.83
N THR A 179 -10.66 4.22 -21.58
CA THR A 179 -9.61 5.04 -22.19
C THR A 179 -9.34 4.52 -23.58
N GLU A 180 -9.10 5.42 -24.52
CA GLU A 180 -8.73 5.06 -25.89
C GLU A 180 -7.27 4.62 -25.91
N LEU A 181 -6.98 3.56 -26.66
CA LEU A 181 -5.63 3.02 -26.78
C LEU A 181 -5.01 3.51 -28.08
N GLY A 182 -3.90 4.24 -27.94
CA GLY A 182 -3.09 4.72 -29.06
C GLY A 182 -1.88 3.81 -29.32
N PRO A 183 -1.03 4.16 -30.30
CA PRO A 183 0.17 3.38 -30.64
C PRO A 183 1.17 3.30 -29.48
N ASP A 184 1.18 4.25 -28.55
CA ASP A 184 2.05 4.26 -27.36
C ASP A 184 1.41 3.59 -26.13
N ALA A 185 0.22 3.00 -26.29
CA ALA A 185 -0.47 2.39 -25.18
C ALA A 185 0.30 1.19 -24.64
N ARG A 186 0.40 1.13 -23.31
CA ARG A 186 1.04 0.04 -22.58
C ARG A 186 0.45 -0.14 -21.19
N ALA A 187 0.52 -1.36 -20.69
CA ALA A 187 0.30 -1.70 -19.30
C ALA A 187 1.64 -1.79 -18.58
N GLU A 188 1.81 -0.98 -17.55
CA GLU A 188 2.99 -0.98 -16.70
C GLU A 188 2.60 -1.12 -15.23
N LEU A 189 3.47 -1.77 -14.47
CA LEU A 189 3.36 -1.76 -13.02
C LEU A 189 3.94 -0.45 -12.49
N VAL A 190 3.10 0.35 -11.83
CA VAL A 190 3.48 1.64 -11.24
C VAL A 190 3.37 1.58 -9.73
N GLU A 191 4.32 2.20 -9.04
CA GLU A 191 4.26 2.31 -7.58
C GLU A 191 3.05 3.14 -7.19
N SER A 192 2.16 2.57 -6.37
CA SER A 192 0.96 3.25 -5.88
C SER A 192 1.23 3.94 -4.55
N TYR A 193 1.94 3.28 -3.64
CA TYR A 193 2.40 3.77 -2.33
C TYR A 193 3.47 2.82 -1.77
N ARG A 194 4.10 3.17 -0.64
CA ARG A 194 4.97 2.25 0.14
C ARG A 194 4.32 1.89 1.45
N GLU A 195 4.40 0.62 1.81
CA GLU A 195 4.04 0.11 3.14
C GLU A 195 5.34 -0.36 3.80
N ASN A 196 5.76 0.29 4.89
CA ASN A 196 7.02 -0.01 5.58
C ASN A 196 8.25 0.00 4.63
N ASN A 197 8.36 1.04 3.78
CA ASN A 197 9.38 1.18 2.73
C ASN A 197 9.33 0.13 1.60
N VAL A 198 8.39 -0.82 1.62
CA VAL A 198 8.18 -1.78 0.55
C VAL A 198 7.21 -1.18 -0.48
N PRO A 199 7.59 -1.04 -1.76
CA PRO A 199 6.71 -0.50 -2.79
C PRO A 199 5.53 -1.41 -3.08
N VAL A 200 4.33 -0.85 -3.00
CA VAL A 200 3.08 -1.50 -3.36
C VAL A 200 2.68 -1.02 -4.75
N TYR A 201 2.71 -1.94 -5.72
CA TYR A 201 2.42 -1.65 -7.12
C TYR A 201 0.93 -1.77 -7.47
N ALA A 202 0.51 -0.97 -8.45
CA ALA A 202 -0.74 -1.09 -9.19
C ALA A 202 -0.43 -1.33 -10.67
N ILE A 203 -1.39 -1.87 -11.42
CA ILE A 203 -1.32 -1.93 -12.88
C ILE A 203 -1.86 -0.60 -13.41
N ALA A 204 -1.08 0.09 -14.22
CA ALA A 204 -1.47 1.30 -14.94
C ALA A 204 -1.53 1.00 -16.43
N VAL A 205 -2.68 1.22 -17.03
CA VAL A 205 -2.85 1.18 -18.49
C VAL A 205 -2.91 2.62 -18.98
N THR A 206 -1.91 3.02 -19.76
CA THR A 206 -1.82 4.36 -20.33
C THR A 206 -2.51 4.36 -21.68
N GLY A 207 -3.64 5.06 -21.78
CA GLY A 207 -4.28 5.39 -23.05
C GLY A 207 -3.92 6.78 -23.55
N THR A 208 -4.58 7.25 -24.60
CA THR A 208 -4.37 8.57 -25.20
C THR A 208 -4.93 9.70 -24.32
N ASP A 209 -6.08 9.47 -23.68
CA ASP A 209 -6.80 10.46 -22.88
C ASP A 209 -6.42 10.41 -21.40
N ARG A 210 -6.20 9.21 -20.84
CA ARG A 210 -5.89 9.04 -19.41
C ARG A 210 -5.16 7.74 -19.08
N THR A 211 -4.57 7.70 -17.89
CA THR A 211 -4.03 6.47 -17.31
C THR A 211 -5.00 5.88 -16.31
N ILE A 212 -5.41 4.62 -16.50
CA ILE A 212 -6.30 3.91 -15.58
C ILE A 212 -5.46 3.00 -14.67
N LYS A 213 -5.55 3.21 -13.35
CA LYS A 213 -4.84 2.42 -12.33
C LYS A 213 -5.76 1.46 -11.60
N PHE A 214 -5.38 0.19 -11.50
CA PHE A 214 -6.15 -0.83 -10.79
C PHE A 214 -5.28 -1.98 -10.28
N GLY A 215 -5.90 -3.00 -9.66
CA GLY A 215 -5.20 -4.23 -9.27
C GLY A 215 -4.28 -4.12 -8.05
N VAL A 216 -4.34 -3.06 -7.23
CA VAL A 216 -3.51 -2.91 -6.01
C VAL A 216 -3.56 -4.14 -5.10
N ALA A 217 -4.74 -4.75 -4.95
CA ALA A 217 -4.98 -5.91 -4.09
C ALA A 217 -4.55 -7.27 -4.67
N LEU A 218 -4.08 -7.30 -5.93
CA LEU A 218 -3.54 -8.50 -6.57
C LEU A 218 -2.17 -8.84 -5.99
N THR A 219 -1.81 -10.13 -6.05
CA THR A 219 -0.45 -10.57 -5.72
C THR A 219 0.56 -10.02 -6.75
N PRO A 220 1.85 -9.92 -6.41
CA PRO A 220 2.88 -9.49 -7.37
C PRO A 220 2.86 -10.31 -8.67
N GLN A 221 2.75 -11.63 -8.58
CA GLN A 221 2.69 -12.54 -9.74
C GLN A 221 1.43 -12.30 -10.59
N GLU A 222 0.26 -12.12 -9.98
CA GLU A 222 -0.97 -11.78 -10.70
C GLU A 222 -0.86 -10.43 -11.42
N LYS A 223 -0.18 -9.45 -10.82
CA LYS A 223 0.05 -8.12 -11.43
C LYS A 223 0.94 -8.21 -12.66
N GLU A 224 2.06 -8.92 -12.55
CA GLU A 224 3.01 -9.15 -13.64
C GLU A 224 2.35 -9.90 -14.79
N TRP A 225 1.68 -11.01 -14.48
CA TRP A 225 0.95 -11.79 -15.47
C TRP A 225 -0.11 -10.94 -16.18
N LEU A 226 -0.91 -10.18 -15.43
CA LEU A 226 -1.98 -9.37 -16.00
C LEU A 226 -1.44 -8.23 -16.86
N SER A 227 -0.36 -7.57 -16.44
CA SER A 227 0.32 -6.54 -17.23
C SER A 227 0.85 -7.13 -18.55
N ALA A 228 1.45 -8.33 -18.51
CA ALA A 228 1.94 -9.02 -19.69
C ALA A 228 0.80 -9.41 -20.64
N GLN A 229 -0.31 -9.96 -20.15
CA GLN A 229 -1.46 -10.30 -21.01
C GLN A 229 -2.07 -9.07 -21.69
N ILE A 230 -2.14 -7.94 -20.98
CA ILE A 230 -2.60 -6.68 -21.58
C ILE A 230 -1.62 -6.24 -22.67
N ASN A 231 -0.30 -6.24 -22.42
CA ASN A 231 0.69 -5.85 -23.42
C ASN A 231 0.71 -6.77 -24.64
N ARG A 232 0.48 -8.08 -24.46
CA ARG A 232 0.28 -9.03 -25.55
C ARG A 232 -0.86 -8.64 -26.46
N MET A 233 -2.00 -8.30 -25.86
CA MET A 233 -3.20 -7.84 -26.57
C MET A 233 -2.94 -6.54 -27.34
N LEU A 234 -2.03 -5.69 -26.84
CA LEU A 234 -1.62 -4.45 -27.49
C LEU A 234 -0.50 -4.64 -28.54
N GLY A 235 -0.05 -5.88 -28.78
CA GLY A 235 1.08 -6.15 -29.67
C GLY A 235 2.43 -5.65 -29.15
N LYS A 236 2.54 -5.37 -27.85
CA LYS A 236 3.74 -4.87 -27.17
C LYS A 236 4.62 -5.97 -26.57
N ASP A 237 4.20 -7.23 -26.68
CA ASP A 237 5.02 -8.40 -26.27
C ASP A 237 6.32 -8.53 -27.09
N THR A 238 6.40 -7.84 -28.23
CA THR A 238 7.57 -7.80 -29.13
C THR A 238 8.55 -6.68 -28.82
N GLU A 239 8.29 -5.82 -27.82
CA GLU A 239 9.35 -4.91 -27.35
C GLU A 239 10.53 -5.77 -26.91
N GLU A 240 11.61 -5.63 -27.68
CA GLU A 240 12.86 -6.37 -27.62
C GLU A 240 13.23 -6.58 -26.16
N LYS A 241 12.97 -7.80 -25.67
CA LYS A 241 13.22 -8.12 -24.28
C LYS A 241 14.69 -7.82 -24.05
N ALA A 242 14.97 -6.82 -23.23
CA ALA A 242 16.33 -6.32 -23.06
C ALA A 242 17.23 -7.51 -22.77
N THR A 243 18.17 -7.77 -23.67
CA THR A 243 19.12 -8.85 -23.49
C THR A 243 20.25 -8.29 -22.64
N ALA A 244 20.51 -8.95 -21.51
CA ALA A 244 21.71 -8.68 -20.73
C ALA A 244 22.74 -9.74 -21.07
N THR A 245 23.99 -9.30 -21.20
CA THR A 245 25.14 -10.19 -21.37
C THR A 245 25.90 -10.24 -20.05
N CYS A 246 26.23 -11.44 -19.59
CA CYS A 246 26.91 -11.63 -18.32
C CYS A 246 28.32 -11.08 -18.45
N PRO A 247 28.75 -10.14 -17.59
CA PRO A 247 30.12 -9.63 -17.67
C PRO A 247 31.17 -10.70 -17.31
N ILE A 248 30.77 -11.77 -16.60
CA ILE A 248 31.69 -12.84 -16.17
C ILE A 248 31.81 -13.94 -17.22
N CYS A 249 30.71 -14.50 -17.71
CA CYS A 249 30.74 -15.65 -18.63
C CYS A 249 30.34 -15.31 -20.08
N GLY A 250 29.90 -14.08 -20.36
CA GLY A 250 29.44 -13.69 -21.69
C GLY A 250 28.07 -14.25 -22.10
N ALA A 251 27.39 -15.01 -21.23
CA ALA A 251 26.08 -15.55 -21.55
C ALA A 251 25.03 -14.43 -21.69
N THR A 252 24.26 -14.47 -22.76
CA THR A 252 23.15 -13.54 -22.97
C THR A 252 21.85 -14.17 -22.47
N TRP A 253 21.15 -13.50 -21.55
CA TRP A 253 19.79 -13.88 -21.19
C TRP A 253 18.83 -12.71 -21.38
N ILE A 254 17.58 -13.10 -21.51
CA ILE A 254 16.45 -12.19 -21.62
C ILE A 254 16.16 -11.65 -20.22
N LEU A 255 16.42 -10.35 -20.00
CA LEU A 255 15.97 -9.71 -18.77
C LEU A 255 14.45 -9.81 -18.71
N PRO A 256 13.86 -10.16 -17.55
CA PRO A 256 12.43 -9.97 -17.36
C PRO A 256 12.11 -8.50 -17.68
N ALA A 257 10.93 -8.22 -18.23
CA ALA A 257 10.49 -6.88 -18.66
C ALA A 257 10.46 -5.82 -17.54
N ARG A 258 10.98 -6.15 -16.35
CA ARG A 258 11.11 -5.27 -15.22
C ARG A 258 12.40 -5.58 -14.44
N PRO A 259 13.20 -4.56 -14.08
CA PRO A 259 14.17 -4.69 -13.02
C PRO A 259 13.38 -4.71 -11.70
N ALA A 260 12.96 -5.90 -11.28
CA ALA A 260 12.73 -6.09 -9.85
C ALA A 260 14.05 -5.73 -9.17
N ALA A 261 14.03 -5.01 -8.06
CA ALA A 261 15.23 -4.73 -7.25
C ALA A 261 15.85 -6.01 -6.65
N SER A 262 15.45 -7.19 -7.14
CA SER A 262 16.14 -8.45 -6.91
C SER A 262 17.44 -8.42 -7.69
N VAL A 263 18.53 -8.64 -6.96
CA VAL A 263 19.79 -9.15 -7.51
C VAL A 263 19.46 -10.27 -8.51
N GLU A 264 19.74 -10.05 -9.79
CA GLU A 264 19.52 -11.07 -10.81
C GLU A 264 20.78 -11.93 -10.88
N THR A 265 20.69 -13.21 -10.52
CA THR A 265 21.78 -14.15 -10.73
C THR A 265 21.75 -14.65 -12.17
N CYS A 266 22.87 -14.54 -12.87
CA CYS A 266 23.08 -15.13 -14.19
C CYS A 266 22.73 -16.63 -14.13
N PRO A 267 21.83 -17.12 -15.00
CA PRO A 267 21.39 -18.51 -14.95
C PRO A 267 22.53 -19.50 -15.25
N ASP A 268 23.54 -19.09 -16.03
CA ASP A 268 24.61 -19.99 -16.47
C ASP A 268 25.77 -20.09 -15.48
N CYS A 269 26.21 -18.98 -14.88
CA CYS A 269 27.37 -18.97 -13.99
C CYS A 269 27.03 -18.62 -12.52
N GLY A 270 25.78 -18.28 -12.23
CA GLY A 270 25.35 -17.86 -10.89
C GLY A 270 25.82 -16.47 -10.47
N ALA A 271 26.51 -15.73 -11.34
CA ALA A 271 26.99 -14.38 -11.03
C ALA A 271 25.82 -13.45 -10.69
N SER A 272 25.88 -12.81 -9.53
CA SER A 272 24.96 -11.75 -9.14
C SER A 272 25.19 -10.52 -10.01
N ILE A 273 24.29 -10.25 -10.94
CA ILE A 273 24.28 -9.11 -11.83
C ILE A 273 23.32 -8.12 -11.20
N VAL A 274 23.89 -7.17 -10.47
CA VAL A 274 23.16 -6.01 -10.02
C VAL A 274 23.00 -5.17 -11.27
N PRO A 275 21.79 -5.04 -11.87
CA PRO A 275 21.61 -4.12 -12.97
C PRO A 275 22.11 -2.78 -12.49
N GLU A 276 22.98 -2.17 -13.29
CA GLU A 276 23.60 -0.86 -13.04
C GLU A 276 22.50 0.20 -13.08
N ARG A 277 21.59 0.17 -12.11
CA ARG A 277 20.80 1.32 -11.73
C ARG A 277 21.84 2.27 -11.20
N SER A 278 22.21 3.21 -12.05
CA SER A 278 22.93 4.43 -11.72
C SER A 278 22.12 5.32 -10.77
N VAL A 279 21.64 4.76 -9.65
CA VAL A 279 21.73 5.48 -8.40
C VAL A 279 23.22 5.72 -8.28
N THR A 280 23.66 6.90 -8.70
CA THR A 280 25.03 7.37 -8.53
C THR A 280 25.29 7.35 -7.03
N ALA A 281 25.76 6.19 -6.56
CA ALA A 281 26.11 5.94 -5.20
C ALA A 281 27.35 6.80 -4.96
N GLU A 282 27.14 7.97 -4.38
CA GLU A 282 28.22 8.90 -4.13
C GLU A 282 29.00 8.35 -2.93
N THR A 283 30.28 8.06 -3.13
CA THR A 283 31.18 7.73 -2.01
C THR A 283 31.31 8.97 -1.11
N PRO A 284 30.91 8.93 0.17
CA PRO A 284 31.05 10.08 1.06
C PRO A 284 32.54 10.38 1.27
N PRO A 285 32.96 11.66 1.22
CA PRO A 285 34.33 12.04 1.56
C PRO A 285 34.60 11.70 3.02
N GLU A 286 35.82 11.26 3.33
CA GLU A 286 36.23 10.99 4.71
C GLU A 286 36.24 12.28 5.52
N VAL A 287 35.81 12.19 6.79
CA VAL A 287 35.73 13.32 7.71
C VAL A 287 36.43 12.94 9.00
N SER A 288 37.41 13.72 9.44
CA SER A 288 38.05 13.52 10.74
C SER A 288 37.06 13.85 11.87
N PRO A 289 37.11 13.15 13.02
CA PRO A 289 36.38 13.54 14.23
C PRO A 289 36.53 15.02 14.62
N ASP A 290 37.70 15.61 14.35
CA ASP A 290 38.00 17.01 14.67
C ASP A 290 37.30 18.02 13.72
N ASP A 291 36.89 17.56 12.54
CA ASP A 291 36.22 18.38 11.52
C ASP A 291 34.69 18.40 11.67
N VAL A 292 34.15 17.72 12.69
CA VAL A 292 32.70 17.63 12.92
C VAL A 292 32.17 19.00 13.36
N PRO A 293 31.23 19.62 12.63
CA PRO A 293 30.67 20.91 13.02
C PRO A 293 29.98 20.81 14.39
N ARG A 294 30.24 21.78 15.28
CA ARG A 294 29.72 21.78 16.66
C ARG A 294 28.20 21.85 16.71
N GLU A 295 27.60 22.44 15.69
CA GLU A 295 26.16 22.59 15.48
C GLU A 295 25.50 21.39 14.79
N SER A 296 26.29 20.36 14.41
CA SER A 296 25.74 19.17 13.77
C SER A 296 24.85 18.38 14.73
N CYS A 297 23.87 17.65 14.19
CA CYS A 297 23.02 16.76 14.99
C CYS A 297 23.69 15.44 15.38
N VAL A 298 24.90 15.18 14.86
CA VAL A 298 25.72 14.00 15.17
C VAL A 298 26.47 14.27 16.47
N LYS A 299 26.09 13.58 17.54
CA LYS A 299 26.77 13.66 18.83
C LYS A 299 27.85 12.60 18.89
N MET A 300 29.10 13.04 19.01
CA MET A 300 30.22 12.14 19.21
C MET A 300 30.32 11.80 20.70
N GLU A 301 29.97 10.57 21.07
CA GLU A 301 30.04 10.10 22.46
C GLU A 301 31.45 9.66 22.83
N ARG A 302 32.17 9.08 21.87
CA ARG A 302 33.56 8.65 22.02
C ARG A 302 34.23 8.63 20.64
N ALA A 303 35.43 9.19 20.55
CA ALA A 303 36.28 9.08 19.37
C ALA A 303 37.72 8.92 19.85
N ASP A 304 38.13 7.67 20.03
CA ASP A 304 39.52 7.32 20.27
C ASP A 304 40.03 6.42 19.14
N GLY A 305 41.35 6.20 19.12
CA GLY A 305 42.02 5.44 18.06
C GLY A 305 41.53 3.99 17.91
N ASP A 306 40.79 3.45 18.88
CA ASP A 306 40.30 2.06 18.88
C ASP A 306 38.77 1.95 18.81
N ARG A 307 38.04 3.07 19.00
CA ARG A 307 36.58 3.10 19.04
C ARG A 307 36.00 4.46 18.65
N LEU A 308 35.09 4.43 17.70
CA LEU A 308 34.21 5.54 17.36
C LEU A 308 32.78 5.22 17.78
N ARG A 309 32.18 6.06 18.61
CA ARG A 309 30.78 5.97 19.00
C ARG A 309 30.07 7.29 18.80
N LEU A 310 29.05 7.28 17.96
CA LEU A 310 28.25 8.44 17.60
C LEU A 310 26.76 8.16 17.80
N SER A 311 26.00 9.19 18.17
CA SER A 311 24.54 9.13 18.32
C SER A 311 23.85 10.25 17.56
N LEU A 312 22.74 9.90 16.91
CA LEU A 312 21.91 10.81 16.13
C LEU A 312 20.41 10.57 16.41
N PRO A 313 19.59 11.63 16.55
CA PRO A 313 18.15 11.48 16.77
C PRO A 313 17.46 10.91 15.51
N LEU A 314 16.53 9.95 15.62
CA LEU A 314 15.84 9.46 14.42
C LEU A 314 14.95 10.54 13.76
N ILE A 315 14.49 11.52 14.54
CA ILE A 315 13.78 12.71 14.07
C ILE A 315 14.72 13.92 14.23
N PRO A 316 15.46 14.32 13.18
CA PRO A 316 16.52 15.32 13.30
C PRO A 316 15.98 16.73 13.50
N LYS A 317 14.78 17.02 13.00
CA LYS A 317 14.20 18.36 13.08
C LYS A 317 13.59 18.59 14.46
N PRO A 318 14.15 19.50 15.29
CA PRO A 318 13.64 19.75 16.63
C PRO A 318 12.20 20.27 16.61
N VAL A 319 11.82 21.02 15.56
CA VAL A 319 10.45 21.51 15.36
C VAL A 319 9.46 20.36 15.17
N VAL A 320 9.80 19.35 14.34
CA VAL A 320 8.93 18.19 14.11
C VAL A 320 8.82 17.37 15.40
N ARG A 321 9.93 17.14 16.08
CA ARG A 321 9.95 16.45 17.38
C ARG A 321 9.08 17.18 18.41
N GLY A 322 9.24 18.51 18.53
CA GLY A 322 8.43 19.35 19.41
C GLY A 322 6.95 19.29 19.06
N ALA A 323 6.60 19.37 17.77
CA ALA A 323 5.22 19.28 17.31
C ALA A 323 4.59 17.92 17.64
N VAL A 324 5.31 16.82 17.42
CA VAL A 324 4.86 15.46 17.78
C VAL A 324 4.68 15.35 19.29
N THR A 325 5.63 15.84 20.09
CA THR A 325 5.50 15.85 21.56
C THR A 325 4.29 16.66 22.01
N VAL A 326 4.11 17.88 21.51
CA VAL A 326 2.98 18.75 21.89
C VAL A 326 1.66 18.09 21.50
N ALA A 327 1.54 17.57 20.27
CA ALA A 327 0.34 16.88 19.82
C ALA A 327 0.03 15.66 20.70
N ALA A 328 1.04 14.86 21.05
CA ALA A 328 0.88 13.72 21.93
C ALA A 328 0.49 14.12 23.36
N CYS A 329 1.12 15.15 23.94
CA CYS A 329 0.78 15.66 25.26
C CYS A 329 -0.63 16.23 25.31
N VAL A 330 -1.06 16.97 24.29
CA VAL A 330 -2.43 17.51 24.20
C VAL A 330 -3.43 16.37 24.09
N PHE A 331 -3.17 15.40 23.21
CA PHE A 331 -4.02 14.21 23.08
C PHE A 331 -4.13 13.46 24.41
N GLU A 332 -2.99 13.20 25.07
CA GLU A 332 -2.96 12.45 26.32
C GLU A 332 -3.64 13.21 27.46
N LEU A 333 -3.43 14.52 27.55
CA LEU A 333 -4.09 15.36 28.55
C LEU A 333 -5.61 15.31 28.37
N VAL A 334 -6.08 15.49 27.13
CA VAL A 334 -7.52 15.43 26.81
C VAL A 334 -8.08 14.04 27.12
N TRP A 335 -7.38 12.98 26.71
CA TRP A 335 -7.77 11.59 26.97
C TRP A 335 -7.82 11.29 28.47
N CYS A 336 -6.74 11.57 29.21
CA CYS A 336 -6.65 11.30 30.64
C CYS A 336 -7.71 12.08 31.42
N VAL A 337 -7.86 13.39 31.18
CA VAL A 337 -8.90 14.20 31.85
C VAL A 337 -10.27 13.60 31.59
N PHE A 338 -10.57 13.28 30.32
CA PHE A 338 -11.86 12.75 29.94
C PHE A 338 -12.14 11.37 30.56
N ILE A 339 -11.19 10.43 30.50
CA ILE A 339 -11.36 9.08 31.07
C ILE A 339 -11.36 9.12 32.60
N VAL A 340 -10.56 9.96 33.26
CA VAL A 340 -10.58 10.12 34.72
C VAL A 340 -11.92 10.64 35.19
N LEU A 341 -12.52 11.61 34.48
CA LEU A 341 -13.87 12.09 34.79
C LEU A 341 -14.92 10.97 34.65
N ILE A 342 -14.85 10.16 33.58
CA ILE A 342 -15.70 8.97 33.43
C ILE A 342 -15.50 7.99 34.58
N PHE A 343 -14.25 7.65 34.86
CA PHE A 343 -13.90 6.67 35.88
C PHE A 343 -14.39 7.11 37.26
N TRP A 344 -14.11 8.35 37.65
CA TRP A 344 -14.47 8.89 38.95
C TRP A 344 -15.98 8.98 39.14
N ASP A 345 -16.72 9.49 38.15
CA ASP A 345 -18.19 9.57 38.22
C ASP A 345 -18.82 8.16 38.29
N ALA A 346 -18.36 7.23 37.46
CA ALA A 346 -18.83 5.84 37.49
C ALA A 346 -18.53 5.16 38.83
N PHE A 347 -17.33 5.37 39.37
CA PHE A 347 -16.91 4.82 40.66
C PHE A 347 -17.74 5.40 41.81
N ALA A 348 -17.94 6.72 41.85
CA ALA A 348 -18.73 7.39 42.87
C ALA A 348 -20.20 6.95 42.87
N ARG A 349 -20.75 6.57 41.70
CA ARG A 349 -22.11 6.04 41.55
C ARG A 349 -22.21 4.53 41.79
N GLY A 350 -21.12 3.83 42.10
CA GLY A 350 -21.11 2.38 42.29
C GLY A 350 -21.33 1.58 41.00
N ILE A 351 -21.11 2.16 39.82
CA ILE A 351 -21.29 1.50 38.52
C ILE A 351 -20.00 0.72 38.19
N GLY A 352 -19.83 -0.43 38.83
CA GLY A 352 -18.58 -1.21 38.78
C GLY A 352 -18.05 -1.52 37.37
N PHE A 353 -18.93 -1.82 36.41
CA PHE A 353 -18.54 -2.08 35.02
C PHE A 353 -17.95 -0.84 34.33
N ALA A 354 -18.58 0.33 34.48
CA ALA A 354 -18.09 1.57 33.88
C ALA A 354 -16.76 2.03 34.53
N ALA A 355 -16.59 1.81 35.84
CA ALA A 355 -15.32 2.05 36.51
C ALA A 355 -14.22 1.09 36.00
N ALA A 356 -14.49 -0.22 35.89
CA ALA A 356 -13.52 -1.17 35.33
C ALA A 356 -13.13 -0.82 33.88
N PHE A 357 -14.11 -0.43 33.06
CA PHE A 357 -13.88 0.02 31.68
C PHE A 357 -13.05 1.30 31.63
N GLY A 358 -13.36 2.30 32.47
CA GLY A 358 -12.57 3.52 32.60
C GLY A 358 -11.12 3.23 32.99
N GLY A 359 -10.89 2.33 33.94
CA GLY A 359 -9.56 1.88 34.34
C GLY A 359 -8.78 1.24 33.18
N LEU A 360 -9.42 0.36 32.40
CA LEU A 360 -8.83 -0.22 31.19
C LEU A 360 -8.50 0.86 30.14
N MET A 361 -9.37 1.84 29.95
CA MET A 361 -9.14 2.95 29.00
C MET A 361 -7.99 3.86 29.42
N LEU A 362 -7.75 4.05 30.73
CA LEU A 362 -6.55 4.75 31.21
C LEU A 362 -5.28 3.98 30.84
N LEU A 363 -5.29 2.65 31.03
CA LEU A 363 -4.16 1.80 30.67
C LEU A 363 -3.89 1.80 29.16
N LEU A 364 -4.94 1.77 28.34
CA LEU A 364 -4.81 1.84 26.88
C LEU A 364 -4.39 3.24 26.41
N GLY A 365 -4.84 4.31 27.08
CA GLY A 365 -4.40 5.69 26.83
C GLY A 365 -2.90 5.88 27.02
N ALA A 366 -2.33 5.22 28.02
CA ALA A 366 -0.89 5.27 28.27
C ALA A 366 -0.05 4.73 27.08
N ILE A 367 -0.61 3.86 26.22
CA ILE A 367 0.13 3.28 25.08
C ILE A 367 0.55 4.37 24.07
N PRO A 368 -0.34 5.22 23.53
CA PRO A 368 0.03 6.39 22.74
C PRO A 368 1.04 7.32 23.42
N ALA A 369 0.87 7.62 24.71
CA ALA A 369 1.79 8.50 25.43
C ALA A 369 3.20 7.91 25.52
N VAL A 370 3.30 6.64 25.94
CA VAL A 370 4.56 5.91 25.98
C VAL A 370 5.14 5.86 24.57
N THR A 371 4.36 5.47 23.56
CA THR A 371 4.82 5.36 22.17
C THR A 371 5.37 6.69 21.64
N SER A 372 4.67 7.80 21.87
CA SER A 372 5.13 9.14 21.49
C SER A 372 6.40 9.54 22.22
N LEU A 373 6.50 9.24 23.53
CA LEU A 373 7.71 9.49 24.31
C LEU A 373 8.89 8.66 23.77
N LEU A 374 8.66 7.39 23.42
CA LEU A 374 9.67 6.51 22.83
C LEU A 374 10.13 7.02 21.46
N ILE A 375 9.20 7.48 20.61
CA ILE A 375 9.51 8.07 19.30
C ILE A 375 10.31 9.37 19.46
N VAL A 376 9.93 10.24 20.39
CA VAL A 376 10.61 11.52 20.63
C VAL A 376 12.02 11.30 21.19
N ARG A 377 12.21 10.26 22.01
CA ARG A 377 13.52 9.85 22.55
C ARG A 377 14.29 8.89 21.66
N SER A 378 13.77 8.59 20.47
CA SER A 378 14.41 7.65 19.57
C SER A 378 15.69 8.22 18.99
N HIS A 379 16.74 7.40 18.99
CA HIS A 379 18.05 7.75 18.48
C HIS A 379 18.71 6.51 17.88
N LEU A 380 19.57 6.72 16.90
CA LEU A 380 20.48 5.72 16.38
C LEU A 380 21.85 5.94 17.04
N THR A 381 22.41 4.88 17.61
CA THR A 381 23.80 4.84 18.04
C THR A 381 24.58 3.97 17.07
N ILE A 382 25.69 4.50 16.56
CA ILE A 382 26.63 3.76 15.72
C ILE A 382 27.93 3.64 16.51
N ASP A 383 28.39 2.41 16.69
CA ASP A 383 29.57 2.07 17.49
C ASP A 383 30.48 1.20 16.62
N VAL A 384 31.67 1.70 16.34
CA VAL A 384 32.65 1.09 15.44
C VAL A 384 33.91 0.78 16.24
N THR A 385 34.30 -0.48 16.20
CA THR A 385 35.52 -1.01 16.81
C THR A 385 36.30 -1.80 15.75
N ARG A 386 37.52 -2.23 16.07
CA ARG A 386 38.30 -3.10 15.18
C ARG A 386 37.62 -4.42 14.86
N GLU A 387 36.77 -4.92 15.76
CA GLU A 387 36.14 -6.23 15.64
C GLU A 387 34.73 -6.17 15.01
N TRP A 388 34.02 -5.06 15.18
CA TRP A 388 32.62 -4.93 14.74
C TRP A 388 32.18 -3.48 14.54
N LEU A 389 31.21 -3.31 13.66
CA LEU A 389 30.35 -2.14 13.53
C LEU A 389 28.95 -2.52 13.99
N ALA A 390 28.42 -1.80 14.98
CA ALA A 390 27.05 -1.97 15.45
C ALA A 390 26.22 -0.71 15.24
N CYS A 391 25.05 -0.88 14.64
CA CYS A 391 24.03 0.14 14.52
C CYS A 391 22.87 -0.24 15.43
N ARG A 392 22.52 0.60 16.40
CA ARG A 392 21.43 0.36 17.34
C ARG A 392 20.38 1.45 17.24
N TRP A 393 19.18 1.10 16.79
CA TRP A 393 18.02 1.99 16.75
C TRP A 393 17.28 1.85 18.07
N HIS A 394 17.27 2.91 18.87
CA HIS A 394 16.60 2.98 20.15
C HIS A 394 15.23 3.63 19.99
N ALA A 395 14.21 3.04 20.61
CA ALA A 395 12.92 3.66 20.93
C ALA A 395 12.76 3.54 22.46
N GLY A 396 13.37 4.47 23.20
CA GLY A 396 13.57 4.38 24.65
C GLY A 396 14.33 3.12 25.07
N PRO A 397 13.78 2.24 25.94
CA PRO A 397 14.48 1.04 26.41
C PRO A 397 14.52 -0.08 25.36
N LEU A 398 13.61 -0.03 24.38
CA LEU A 398 13.58 -0.99 23.28
C LEU A 398 14.62 -0.57 22.24
N GLY A 399 15.35 -1.54 21.69
CA GLY A 399 16.23 -1.25 20.58
C GLY A 399 16.50 -2.44 19.70
N TYR A 400 16.55 -2.19 18.41
CA TYR A 400 17.00 -3.15 17.41
C TYR A 400 18.49 -2.93 17.17
N THR A 401 19.28 -4.00 17.14
CA THR A 401 20.74 -3.92 16.91
C THR A 401 21.10 -4.70 15.67
N PHE A 402 21.79 -4.04 14.74
CA PHE A 402 22.52 -4.67 13.65
C PHE A 402 24.00 -4.70 14.01
N ARG A 403 24.67 -5.82 13.74
CA ARG A 403 26.12 -5.97 13.89
C ARG A 403 26.70 -6.57 12.61
N ALA A 404 27.82 -6.04 12.17
CA ALA A 404 28.62 -6.55 11.07
C ALA A 404 30.10 -6.54 11.45
N ALA A 405 30.86 -7.56 11.04
CA ALA A 405 32.31 -7.51 11.12
C ALA A 405 32.82 -6.51 10.07
N PRO A 406 33.89 -5.73 10.33
CA PRO A 406 34.38 -4.73 9.38
C PRO A 406 34.75 -5.32 8.00
N GLU A 407 35.23 -6.56 7.99
CA GLU A 407 35.57 -7.32 6.79
C GLU A 407 34.35 -7.62 5.90
N THR A 408 33.15 -7.64 6.49
CA THR A 408 31.90 -7.89 5.74
C THR A 408 31.30 -6.60 5.18
N ILE A 409 31.88 -5.43 5.49
CA ILE A 409 31.41 -4.14 4.98
C ILE A 409 31.85 -4.01 3.52
N GLU A 410 30.88 -4.13 2.63
CA GLU A 410 31.08 -4.05 1.18
C GLU A 410 31.12 -2.59 0.72
N ALA A 411 30.27 -1.74 1.29
CA ALA A 411 30.14 -0.35 0.85
C ALA A 411 29.57 0.58 1.93
N ILE A 412 30.02 1.84 1.91
CA ILE A 412 29.39 2.97 2.58
C ILE A 412 29.15 4.03 1.51
N THR A 413 27.89 4.22 1.15
CA THR A 413 27.47 5.04 0.00
C THR A 413 26.42 6.06 0.40
N LEU A 414 26.30 7.12 -0.39
CA LEU A 414 25.21 8.08 -0.31
C LEU A 414 24.23 7.77 -1.42
N GLU A 415 23.06 7.27 -1.04
CA GLU A 415 22.00 6.94 -1.99
C GLU A 415 20.91 8.01 -1.94
N ARG A 416 20.41 8.38 -3.12
CA ARG A 416 19.28 9.29 -3.20
C ARG A 416 18.00 8.52 -2.95
N VAL A 417 17.30 8.86 -1.86
CA VAL A 417 15.95 8.33 -1.66
C VAL A 417 15.03 9.00 -2.65
N GLU A 418 14.53 8.25 -3.64
CA GLU A 418 13.51 8.76 -4.55
C GLU A 418 12.30 9.24 -3.72
N ARG A 419 12.08 10.56 -3.69
CA ARG A 419 10.85 11.12 -3.16
C ARG A 419 9.74 10.73 -4.11
N ILE A 420 8.80 9.94 -3.61
CA ILE A 420 7.57 9.65 -4.34
C ILE A 420 6.88 10.99 -4.60
N GLY A 421 6.87 11.41 -5.86
CA GLY A 421 6.04 12.52 -6.29
C GLY A 421 4.59 12.18 -6.05
N LYS A 422 3.91 12.94 -5.19
CA LYS A 422 2.45 12.88 -5.12
C LYS A 422 1.93 13.26 -6.51
N THR A 423 1.26 12.34 -7.18
CA THR A 423 0.54 12.65 -8.41
C THR A 423 -0.71 13.41 -7.99
N VAL A 424 -0.68 14.74 -8.10
CA VAL A 424 -1.84 15.61 -7.92
C VAL A 424 -2.30 15.98 -9.34
N ASP A 425 -3.55 15.67 -9.67
CA ASP A 425 -4.21 15.98 -10.95
C ASP A 425 -3.57 15.38 -12.22
N GLY A 426 -3.09 14.14 -12.15
CA GLY A 426 -2.59 13.41 -13.33
C GLY A 426 -1.25 13.92 -13.89
N ARG A 427 -0.75 15.08 -13.43
CA ARG A 427 0.61 15.54 -13.72
C ARG A 427 1.56 14.99 -12.67
N LYS A 428 2.52 14.14 -13.09
CA LYS A 428 3.68 13.81 -12.26
C LYS A 428 4.50 15.09 -12.07
N ARG A 429 4.31 15.82 -10.96
CA ARG A 429 5.34 16.75 -10.51
C ARG A 429 6.55 15.88 -10.15
N ILE A 430 7.56 15.91 -11.01
CA ILE A 430 8.88 15.38 -10.69
C ILE A 430 9.30 16.15 -9.45
N SER A 431 9.24 15.47 -8.31
CA SER A 431 9.72 16.03 -7.08
C SER A 431 11.21 16.23 -7.26
N GLY A 432 11.72 17.42 -6.94
CA GLY A 432 13.15 17.66 -6.93
C GLY A 432 13.89 16.53 -6.22
N PRO A 433 15.16 16.31 -6.59
CA PRO A 433 15.84 15.08 -6.27
C PRO A 433 15.92 14.95 -4.73
N GLY A 434 15.53 13.78 -4.19
CA GLY A 434 15.36 13.59 -2.75
C GLY A 434 16.66 13.78 -1.95
N PRO A 435 16.59 13.88 -0.61
CA PRO A 435 17.80 13.96 0.21
C PRO A 435 18.65 12.70 0.03
N LEU A 436 19.97 12.86 0.14
CA LEU A 436 20.88 11.72 0.21
C LEU A 436 20.78 11.07 1.60
N VAL A 437 20.83 9.74 1.63
CA VAL A 437 20.87 8.94 2.84
C VAL A 437 22.15 8.12 2.82
N CYS A 438 22.86 8.11 3.95
CA CYS A 438 24.01 7.24 4.13
C CYS A 438 23.52 5.82 4.30
N VAL A 439 24.02 4.93 3.47
CA VAL A 439 23.66 3.53 3.42
C VAL A 439 24.91 2.69 3.67
N LEU A 440 24.78 1.72 4.57
CA LEU A 440 25.80 0.71 4.86
C LEU A 440 25.36 -0.60 4.22
N THR A 441 26.21 -1.17 3.37
CA THR A 441 26.02 -2.51 2.81
C THR A 441 27.04 -3.44 3.43
N ALA A 442 26.56 -4.47 4.13
CA ALA A 442 27.43 -5.48 4.74
C ALA A 442 26.79 -6.87 4.70
N GLY A 443 27.53 -7.86 4.19
CA GLY A 443 27.07 -9.24 4.04
C GLY A 443 25.77 -9.36 3.25
N GLY A 444 25.66 -8.63 2.13
CA GLY A 444 24.47 -8.56 1.28
C GLY A 444 23.24 -7.88 1.92
N ARG A 445 23.39 -7.23 3.09
CA ARG A 445 22.32 -6.46 3.74
C ARG A 445 22.59 -4.98 3.65
N THR A 446 21.58 -4.22 3.21
CA THR A 446 21.64 -2.77 3.05
C THR A 446 20.87 -2.07 4.15
N ILE A 447 21.50 -1.15 4.85
CA ILE A 447 20.96 -0.50 6.05
C ILE A 447 21.08 1.02 5.96
N PRO A 448 19.96 1.76 6.01
CA PRO A 448 20.00 3.20 6.05
C PRO A 448 20.42 3.69 7.45
N LEU A 449 21.50 4.45 7.50
CA LEU A 449 22.03 5.03 8.74
C LEU A 449 21.42 6.40 9.04
N THR A 450 21.10 7.19 8.01
CA THR A 450 20.64 8.59 8.21
C THR A 450 19.25 8.84 7.61
N LEU A 451 18.32 7.91 7.79
CA LEU A 451 16.94 8.05 7.30
C LEU A 451 16.30 9.33 7.89
N GLY A 452 15.71 10.17 7.04
CA GLY A 452 15.05 11.42 7.46
C GLY A 452 15.98 12.60 7.79
N HIS A 453 17.30 12.42 7.69
CA HIS A 453 18.29 13.46 7.89
C HIS A 453 18.56 14.26 6.60
N ASP A 454 19.25 15.38 6.75
CA ASP A 454 19.73 16.14 5.60
C ASP A 454 20.98 15.51 4.97
N THR A 455 21.28 15.94 3.76
CA THR A 455 22.43 15.47 2.99
C THR A 455 23.77 15.74 3.70
N ALA A 456 23.88 16.83 4.46
CA ALA A 456 25.09 17.17 5.20
C ALA A 456 25.37 16.14 6.30
N THR A 457 24.34 15.78 7.06
CA THR A 457 24.42 14.74 8.09
C THR A 457 24.73 13.37 7.48
N ALA A 458 24.12 13.03 6.35
CA ALA A 458 24.41 11.78 5.63
C ALA A 458 25.90 11.70 5.23
N ARG A 459 26.44 12.76 4.63
CA ARG A 459 27.87 12.87 4.27
C ARG A 459 28.78 12.76 5.50
N LEU A 460 28.44 13.47 6.57
CA LEU A 460 29.21 13.49 7.82
C LEU A 460 29.29 12.09 8.44
N VAL A 461 28.15 11.39 8.58
CA VAL A 461 28.12 10.03 9.14
C VAL A 461 28.90 9.07 8.25
N GLY A 462 28.68 9.08 6.93
CA GLY A 462 29.44 8.23 6.01
C GLY A 462 30.94 8.49 6.06
N GLY A 463 31.34 9.76 6.10
CA GLY A 463 32.73 10.18 6.16
C GLY A 463 33.44 9.79 7.45
N LEU A 464 32.78 9.93 8.60
CA LEU A 464 33.31 9.49 9.90
C LEU A 464 33.52 7.98 9.96
N LEU A 465 32.58 7.20 9.44
CA LEU A 465 32.70 5.74 9.40
C LEU A 465 33.83 5.29 8.50
N ARG A 466 33.97 5.90 7.31
CA ARG A 466 35.08 5.60 6.39
C ARG A 466 36.42 5.98 7.00
N TYR A 467 36.52 7.15 7.63
CA TYR A 467 37.72 7.58 8.33
C TYR A 467 38.13 6.56 9.40
N GLN A 468 37.20 6.15 10.27
CA GLN A 468 37.52 5.20 11.34
C GLN A 468 37.92 3.82 10.82
N LEU A 469 37.20 3.30 9.82
CA LEU A 469 37.54 2.00 9.22
C LEU A 469 38.92 2.03 8.59
N ARG A 470 39.30 3.14 7.94
CA ARG A 470 40.67 3.32 7.42
C ARG A 470 41.71 3.35 8.54
N GLN A 471 41.44 4.02 9.66
CA GLN A 471 42.35 4.02 10.82
C GLN A 471 42.57 2.61 11.39
N PHE A 472 41.56 1.74 11.29
CA PHE A 472 41.67 0.33 11.67
C PHE A 472 42.36 -0.55 10.61
N GLY A 473 42.73 0.00 9.45
CA GLY A 473 43.36 -0.73 8.35
C GLY A 473 42.39 -1.37 7.36
N PHE A 474 41.09 -1.06 7.44
CA PHE A 474 40.08 -1.54 6.48
C PHE A 474 39.88 -0.49 5.37
N SER A 475 40.23 -0.84 4.13
CA SER A 475 39.96 -0.01 2.96
C SER A 475 38.65 -0.43 2.29
N ILE A 476 37.64 0.44 2.31
CA ILE A 476 36.43 0.26 1.52
C ILE A 476 36.71 0.80 0.10
N PRO A 477 36.60 -0.02 -0.96
CA PRO A 477 36.84 0.44 -2.32
C PRO A 477 35.87 1.59 -2.68
N PRO A 478 36.32 2.61 -3.42
CA PRO A 478 35.40 3.57 -4.02
C PRO A 478 34.50 2.83 -5.03
N GLN A 479 33.19 3.04 -4.94
CA GLN A 479 32.21 2.55 -5.91
C GLN A 479 32.00 3.54 -7.04
#